data_AF-A0A8H6TBA1-F1
#
_entry.id   AF-A0A8H6TBA1-F1
#
_cell.length_a   1.000
_cell.length_b   1.000
_cell.length_c   1.000
_cell.angle_alpha   90.00
_cell.angle_beta   90.00
_cell.angle_gamma   90.00
#
_symmetry.space_group_name_H-M   'P 1'
#
loop_
_entity.id
_entity.type
_entity.pdbx_description
1 polymer ?
#
loop_
_entity_poly.entity_id
_entity_poly.type
_entity_poly.pdbx_seq_one_letter_code
_entity_poly.pdbx_strand_id
1 'polypeptide(L)'
;MYWEPGTYYAPGSIVEYEGDYDSLLNLIPSYHLRPSLQDYSAPHLTGKQQTPSELSLTDQDHAGEGHHQQQQQQQQQQQQQQPQQQPYTPPRPDGQSVDIHHEERKKHWYDMDDKRKHELEIGGGLLAGAALLGGGYAAWKGHEKHEDEKKAQTWALQNWIHDAEARTAEYRNNGPRSAATWILNKASAALEADQPSAYPQQGKDIPREAIVVGKEKSWTLYISRAFFEGGIQVGKASEAFKKGAVIGFKNEEIHLDTYEILIGDMNGLRWVQAEGRLNVANLGYRPVEGGRENDGTPLYVAQAPHKGVVHPGKASEKLDGAYIPYDGGEECVKSYKVLCYA
;
A
#
# COMPACT_ATOMS: atom_id res chain seq x y z
N MET A 1 -35.14 -25.09 0.29
CA MET A 1 -34.66 -24.50 -0.98
C MET A 1 -33.15 -24.62 -0.94
N TYR A 2 -32.53 -25.28 -1.91
CA TYR A 2 -31.09 -25.53 -1.87
C TYR A 2 -30.31 -24.25 -2.19
N TRP A 3 -29.19 -24.04 -1.50
CA TRP A 3 -28.32 -22.90 -1.75
C TRP A 3 -27.62 -23.03 -3.12
N GLU A 4 -27.65 -21.96 -3.90
CA GLU A 4 -26.98 -21.85 -5.20
C GLU A 4 -26.01 -20.66 -5.22
N PRO A 5 -24.78 -20.81 -5.73
CA PRO A 5 -23.82 -19.73 -5.81
C PRO A 5 -24.31 -18.58 -6.72
N GLY A 6 -24.16 -17.33 -6.26
CA GLY A 6 -24.48 -16.14 -7.05
C GLY A 6 -25.95 -15.71 -7.03
N THR A 7 -26.80 -16.43 -6.28
CA THR A 7 -28.23 -16.12 -6.17
C THR A 7 -28.52 -15.20 -4.98
N TYR A 8 -29.34 -14.16 -5.21
CA TYR A 8 -29.77 -13.25 -4.14
C TYR A 8 -30.93 -13.85 -3.35
N TYR A 9 -30.76 -14.00 -2.03
CA TYR A 9 -31.81 -14.41 -1.10
C TYR A 9 -32.20 -13.24 -0.22
N ALA A 10 -33.51 -12.97 -0.11
CA ALA A 10 -34.01 -11.86 0.69
C ALA A 10 -33.75 -12.07 2.20
N PRO A 11 -33.63 -11.01 3.02
CA PRO A 11 -33.40 -11.13 4.46
C PRO A 11 -34.45 -11.99 5.15
N GLY A 12 -34.02 -13.04 5.86
CA GLY A 12 -34.90 -14.01 6.54
C GLY A 12 -35.21 -15.29 5.75
N SER A 13 -34.66 -15.45 4.54
CA SER A 13 -34.78 -16.68 3.76
C SER A 13 -34.01 -17.84 4.42
N ILE A 14 -34.63 -19.02 4.50
CA ILE A 14 -33.99 -20.26 4.97
C ILE A 14 -33.67 -21.14 3.76
N VAL A 15 -32.40 -21.44 3.57
CA VAL A 15 -31.91 -22.34 2.50
C VAL A 15 -31.13 -23.49 3.12
N GLU A 16 -31.28 -24.68 2.53
CA GLU A 16 -30.56 -25.89 2.92
C GLU A 16 -29.27 -25.97 2.10
N TYR A 17 -28.15 -26.18 2.77
CA TYR A 17 -26.84 -26.35 2.15
C TYR A 17 -26.43 -27.80 2.31
N GLU A 18 -26.23 -28.49 1.19
CA GLU A 18 -25.70 -29.87 1.17
C GLU A 18 -24.22 -29.78 0.81
N GLY A 19 -23.36 -29.70 1.83
CA GLY A 19 -21.91 -29.71 1.69
C GLY A 19 -21.27 -30.40 2.88
N ASP A 20 -20.22 -31.18 2.63
CA ASP A 20 -19.51 -31.98 3.64
C ASP A 20 -19.09 -31.10 4.83
N TYR A 21 -19.44 -31.54 6.03
CA TYR A 21 -19.20 -30.81 7.28
C TYR A 21 -17.70 -30.70 7.56
N ASP A 22 -17.09 -29.54 7.29
CA ASP A 22 -15.87 -29.12 8.00
C ASP A 22 -15.59 -27.60 7.99
N SER A 23 -16.60 -26.74 7.86
CA SER A 23 -16.37 -25.28 7.91
C SER A 23 -17.55 -24.52 8.51
N LEU A 24 -17.60 -24.39 9.85
CA LEU A 24 -18.54 -23.51 10.55
C LEU A 24 -18.10 -22.04 10.43
N LEU A 25 -18.82 -21.25 9.63
CA LEU A 25 -18.74 -19.79 9.60
C LEU A 25 -19.85 -19.20 10.48
N ASN A 26 -19.48 -18.61 11.62
CA ASN A 26 -20.40 -17.79 12.43
C ASN A 26 -20.49 -16.38 11.84
N LEU A 27 -21.62 -16.06 11.21
CA LEU A 27 -22.00 -14.70 10.84
C LEU A 27 -22.67 -14.02 12.04
N ILE A 28 -22.02 -12.99 12.62
CA ILE A 28 -22.65 -12.07 13.58
C ILE A 28 -22.99 -10.76 12.84
N PRO A 29 -24.23 -10.23 12.93
CA PRO A 29 -24.60 -8.98 12.29
C PRO A 29 -24.18 -7.75 13.14
N SER A 30 -23.58 -6.76 12.48
CA SER A 30 -23.23 -5.46 13.08
C SER A 30 -24.46 -4.54 13.14
N TYR A 31 -24.86 -4.12 14.34
CA TYR A 31 -25.90 -3.10 14.53
C TYR A 31 -25.39 -1.67 14.24
N HIS A 32 -26.22 -0.88 13.55
CA HIS A 32 -26.08 0.57 13.44
C HIS A 32 -26.73 1.29 14.62
N LEU A 33 -26.05 2.28 15.22
CA LEU A 33 -26.70 3.35 15.98
C LEU A 33 -26.05 4.71 15.65
N ARG A 34 -26.90 5.65 15.21
CA ARG A 34 -26.64 7.10 15.08
C ARG A 34 -26.88 7.81 16.43
N PRO A 35 -26.31 9.01 16.67
CA PRO A 35 -26.45 9.72 17.93
C PRO A 35 -27.71 10.62 17.96
N SER A 36 -28.44 10.62 19.08
CA SER A 36 -29.30 11.74 19.46
C SER A 36 -29.34 11.89 20.99
N LEU A 37 -29.16 13.13 21.44
CA LEU A 37 -29.19 13.62 22.82
C LEU A 37 -30.49 13.29 23.57
N GLN A 38 -30.39 12.82 24.82
CA GLN A 38 -30.90 13.46 26.06
C GLN A 38 -31.02 12.47 27.24
N ASP A 39 -30.52 12.92 28.39
CA ASP A 39 -30.95 12.68 29.76
C ASP A 39 -30.76 11.33 30.49
N TYR A 40 -29.91 11.45 31.53
CA TYR A 40 -30.07 10.99 32.92
C TYR A 40 -30.06 9.49 33.31
N SER A 41 -29.01 9.17 34.09
CA SER A 41 -29.01 8.48 35.40
C SER A 41 -28.30 7.13 35.47
N ALA A 42 -27.25 7.08 36.29
CA ALA A 42 -26.68 5.86 36.85
C ALA A 42 -27.67 5.19 37.84
N PRO A 43 -27.55 3.88 38.12
CA PRO A 43 -26.69 3.49 39.25
C PRO A 43 -25.91 2.15 39.11
N HIS A 44 -24.71 2.19 39.70
CA HIS A 44 -24.01 1.22 40.56
C HIS A 44 -24.50 -0.23 40.85
N LEU A 45 -23.47 -1.11 40.94
CA LEU A 45 -23.14 -2.11 42.00
C LEU A 45 -23.48 -3.62 41.86
N THR A 46 -22.39 -4.43 41.93
CA THR A 46 -22.20 -5.77 42.57
C THR A 46 -23.01 -6.97 42.06
N GLY A 47 -22.49 -8.18 41.80
CA GLY A 47 -21.26 -8.86 42.21
C GLY A 47 -21.64 -10.21 42.86
N LYS A 48 -21.18 -11.35 42.32
CA LYS A 48 -20.66 -12.56 43.02
C LYS A 48 -20.69 -13.82 42.15
N GLN A 49 -19.54 -14.50 42.12
CA GLN A 49 -19.37 -15.92 41.83
C GLN A 49 -20.09 -16.79 42.87
N GLN A 50 -20.50 -18.00 42.46
CA GLN A 50 -20.46 -19.21 43.30
C GLN A 50 -20.58 -20.48 42.45
N THR A 51 -19.59 -21.36 42.56
CA THR A 51 -19.72 -22.82 42.35
C THR A 51 -20.35 -23.46 43.59
N PRO A 52 -20.94 -24.66 43.46
CA PRO A 52 -20.38 -25.90 44.06
C PRO A 52 -20.72 -27.16 43.21
N SER A 53 -20.34 -28.41 43.46
CA SER A 53 -19.26 -29.14 44.14
C SER A 53 -19.46 -30.64 43.78
N GLU A 54 -18.43 -31.44 44.03
CA GLU A 54 -18.24 -32.89 43.78
C GLU A 54 -19.35 -33.86 44.25
N LEU A 55 -19.36 -35.08 43.66
CA LEU A 55 -19.41 -36.36 44.41
C LEU A 55 -19.11 -37.57 43.51
N SER A 56 -18.50 -38.59 44.11
CA SER A 56 -17.79 -39.74 43.55
C SER A 56 -18.42 -41.10 43.93
N LEU A 57 -17.97 -42.17 43.24
CA LEU A 57 -17.84 -43.60 43.66
C LEU A 57 -18.77 -44.69 43.06
N THR A 58 -18.10 -45.65 42.34
CA THR A 58 -18.16 -47.15 42.36
C THR A 58 -19.49 -47.89 42.02
N ASP A 59 -19.58 -49.10 41.45
CA ASP A 59 -18.65 -50.17 41.04
C ASP A 59 -19.36 -51.17 40.06
N GLN A 60 -18.55 -51.94 39.33
CA GLN A 60 -18.65 -53.28 38.66
C GLN A 60 -19.99 -54.07 38.44
N ASP A 61 -20.19 -54.66 37.24
CA ASP A 61 -19.92 -56.12 36.95
C ASP A 61 -20.29 -56.61 35.51
N HIS A 62 -19.37 -57.45 34.96
CA HIS A 62 -19.41 -58.58 33.97
C HIS A 62 -20.48 -58.72 32.86
N ALA A 63 -20.29 -59.33 31.66
CA ALA A 63 -19.22 -59.98 30.88
C ALA A 63 -19.80 -60.33 29.47
N GLY A 64 -18.98 -60.55 28.43
CA GLY A 64 -19.42 -61.20 27.17
C GLY A 64 -18.63 -60.88 25.90
N GLU A 65 -17.80 -61.83 25.46
CA GLU A 65 -17.02 -61.97 24.21
C GLU A 65 -17.92 -61.98 22.95
N GLY A 66 -17.50 -61.76 21.69
CA GLY A 66 -16.22 -61.59 21.02
C GLY A 66 -16.40 -61.61 19.48
N HIS A 67 -15.30 -61.36 18.74
CA HIS A 67 -15.05 -61.60 17.29
C HIS A 67 -15.74 -60.69 16.24
N HIS A 68 -15.16 -60.23 15.12
CA HIS A 68 -13.80 -60.25 14.53
C HIS A 68 -13.78 -59.31 13.27
N GLN A 69 -12.61 -58.69 12.99
CA GLN A 69 -11.96 -58.45 11.68
C GLN A 69 -12.77 -57.86 10.51
N GLN A 70 -12.38 -56.74 9.87
CA GLN A 70 -11.23 -56.53 8.95
C GLN A 70 -11.43 -55.07 8.44
N GLN A 71 -10.49 -54.13 8.38
CA GLN A 71 -9.25 -54.08 7.62
C GLN A 71 -8.48 -52.79 8.03
N GLN A 72 -7.27 -52.96 8.58
CA GLN A 72 -6.22 -51.96 8.56
C GLN A 72 -4.94 -52.69 8.16
N GLN A 73 -4.46 -52.45 6.94
CA GLN A 73 -3.04 -52.51 6.57
C GLN A 73 -2.90 -52.17 5.08
N GLN A 74 -2.54 -50.91 4.81
CA GLN A 74 -1.45 -50.53 3.91
C GLN A 74 -1.26 -49.02 3.96
N GLN A 75 -0.34 -48.61 4.83
CA GLN A 75 0.34 -47.31 4.78
C GLN A 75 1.67 -47.50 4.04
N GLN A 76 2.10 -46.41 3.38
CA GLN A 76 3.43 -46.13 2.82
C GLN A 76 3.67 -46.52 1.36
N GLN A 77 3.38 -45.58 0.45
CA GLN A 77 4.41 -44.85 -0.32
C GLN A 77 3.73 -43.84 -1.26
N GLN A 78 3.83 -42.55 -0.95
CA GLN A 78 4.00 -41.46 -1.92
C GLN A 78 4.16 -40.13 -1.17
N GLN A 79 5.41 -39.71 -1.00
CA GLN A 79 5.72 -38.28 -0.90
C GLN A 79 5.49 -37.69 -2.29
N GLN A 80 4.47 -36.84 -2.46
CA GLN A 80 4.36 -35.94 -3.60
C GLN A 80 3.99 -34.53 -3.12
N GLN A 81 5.00 -33.66 -3.23
CA GLN A 81 4.99 -32.22 -3.52
C GLN A 81 3.65 -31.49 -3.37
N GLN A 82 3.58 -30.58 -2.39
CA GLN A 82 2.57 -29.52 -2.37
C GLN A 82 2.77 -28.57 -3.56
N PRO A 83 1.75 -28.32 -4.41
CA PRO A 83 1.81 -27.23 -5.39
C PRO A 83 1.69 -25.90 -4.64
N GLN A 84 2.68 -25.02 -4.82
CA GLN A 84 2.57 -23.61 -4.45
C GLN A 84 1.41 -22.99 -5.24
N GLN A 85 0.40 -22.50 -4.53
CA GLN A 85 -0.70 -21.76 -5.15
C GLN A 85 -0.17 -20.43 -5.69
N GLN A 86 0.00 -20.33 -7.01
CA GLN A 86 0.23 -19.05 -7.66
C GLN A 86 -1.09 -18.27 -7.77
N PRO A 87 -1.09 -16.94 -7.58
CA PRO A 87 -2.27 -16.12 -7.82
C PRO A 87 -2.72 -16.24 -9.28
N TYR A 88 -4.02 -16.45 -9.50
CA TYR A 88 -4.62 -16.58 -10.82
C TYR A 88 -4.42 -15.29 -11.65
N THR A 89 -3.65 -15.41 -12.73
CA THR A 89 -3.57 -14.43 -13.83
C THR A 89 -4.52 -14.86 -14.95
N PRO A 90 -5.41 -13.98 -15.45
CA PRO A 90 -6.24 -14.30 -16.60
C PRO A 90 -5.36 -14.57 -17.84
N PRO A 91 -5.74 -15.51 -18.72
CA PRO A 91 -4.97 -15.79 -19.92
C PRO A 91 -5.00 -14.57 -20.85
N ARG A 92 -3.82 -14.13 -21.29
CA ARG A 92 -3.64 -13.02 -22.24
C ARG A 92 -3.21 -13.57 -23.61
N PRO A 93 -3.52 -12.85 -24.70
CA PRO A 93 -3.35 -13.35 -26.06
C PRO A 93 -1.89 -13.69 -26.36
N ASP A 94 -1.67 -14.75 -27.13
CA ASP A 94 -0.36 -15.30 -27.47
C ASP A 94 0.58 -14.23 -28.08
N GLY A 95 1.43 -13.66 -27.23
CA GLY A 95 2.49 -12.74 -27.56
C GLY A 95 3.52 -12.80 -26.44
N GLN A 96 4.75 -13.20 -26.77
CA GLN A 96 5.86 -13.47 -25.86
C GLN A 96 5.97 -12.43 -24.74
N SER A 97 5.47 -12.74 -23.54
CA SER A 97 5.79 -11.97 -22.34
C SER A 97 7.22 -12.30 -21.94
N VAL A 98 8.10 -11.31 -21.93
CA VAL A 98 9.47 -11.51 -21.43
C VAL A 98 9.46 -11.57 -19.92
N ASP A 99 9.95 -12.67 -19.35
CA ASP A 99 10.21 -12.77 -17.92
C ASP A 99 11.39 -11.86 -17.53
N ILE A 100 11.22 -11.10 -16.46
CA ILE A 100 12.21 -10.13 -15.96
C ILE A 100 12.64 -10.56 -14.56
N HIS A 101 13.83 -11.15 -14.49
CA HIS A 101 14.39 -11.64 -13.23
C HIS A 101 14.71 -10.51 -12.25
N HIS A 102 14.63 -10.81 -10.95
CA HIS A 102 14.82 -9.82 -9.87
C HIS A 102 16.17 -9.08 -9.94
N GLU A 103 17.27 -9.75 -10.25
CA GLU A 103 18.59 -9.11 -10.37
C GLU A 103 18.69 -8.18 -11.59
N GLU A 104 17.95 -8.47 -12.66
CA GLU A 104 17.92 -7.63 -13.84
C GLU A 104 17.21 -6.30 -13.57
N ARG A 105 16.15 -6.31 -12.74
CA ARG A 105 15.40 -5.10 -12.34
C ARG A 105 16.26 -4.08 -11.59
N LYS A 106 17.38 -4.51 -11.00
CA LYS A 106 18.31 -3.63 -10.30
C LYS A 106 19.26 -2.89 -11.24
N LYS A 107 19.35 -3.30 -12.52
CA LYS A 107 20.25 -2.67 -13.50
C LYS A 107 19.65 -1.40 -14.08
N HIS A 108 20.49 -0.41 -14.35
CA HIS A 108 20.09 0.75 -15.14
C HIS A 108 19.95 0.36 -16.61
N TRP A 109 18.99 0.98 -17.31
CA TRP A 109 18.72 0.71 -18.73
C TRP A 109 19.97 0.78 -19.61
N TYR A 110 20.84 1.78 -19.37
CA TYR A 110 22.07 1.96 -20.14
C TYR A 110 23.12 0.88 -19.89
N ASP A 111 23.05 0.16 -18.76
CA ASP A 111 23.95 -0.93 -18.41
C ASP A 111 23.48 -2.29 -18.94
N MET A 112 22.31 -2.33 -19.60
CA MET A 112 21.77 -3.55 -20.20
C MET A 112 22.39 -3.78 -21.58
N ASP A 113 22.59 -5.05 -21.95
CA ASP A 113 23.04 -5.40 -23.29
C ASP A 113 21.95 -5.11 -24.33
N ASP A 114 22.36 -4.72 -25.54
CA ASP A 114 21.43 -4.24 -26.56
C ASP A 114 20.47 -5.33 -27.05
N LYS A 115 20.89 -6.60 -27.01
CA LYS A 115 20.01 -7.72 -27.32
C LYS A 115 18.88 -7.82 -26.28
N ARG A 116 19.21 -7.69 -24.99
CA ARG A 116 18.21 -7.72 -23.92
C ARG A 116 17.27 -6.52 -23.94
N LYS A 117 17.78 -5.32 -24.23
CA LYS A 117 16.92 -4.14 -24.47
C LYS A 117 15.89 -4.43 -25.56
N HIS A 118 16.34 -4.99 -26.69
CA HIS A 118 15.47 -5.33 -27.81
C HIS A 118 14.44 -6.41 -27.47
N GLU A 119 14.82 -7.43 -26.69
CA GLU A 119 13.88 -8.44 -26.17
C GLU A 119 12.80 -7.79 -25.29
N LEU A 120 13.16 -6.87 -24.39
CA LEU A 120 12.20 -6.17 -23.52
C LEU A 120 11.27 -5.21 -24.28
N GLU A 121 11.75 -4.65 -25.39
CA GLU A 121 10.93 -3.83 -26.29
C GLU A 121 9.89 -4.67 -27.03
N ILE A 122 10.33 -5.75 -27.70
CA ILE A 122 9.47 -6.63 -28.51
C ILE A 122 8.54 -7.47 -27.64
N GLY A 123 9.06 -7.96 -26.51
CA GLY A 123 8.34 -8.82 -25.57
C GLY A 123 7.37 -8.08 -24.64
N GLY A 124 7.04 -6.83 -24.95
CA GLY A 124 6.07 -6.03 -24.21
C GLY A 124 6.51 -5.56 -22.82
N GLY A 125 7.77 -5.81 -22.42
CA GLY A 125 8.32 -5.43 -21.11
C GLY A 125 8.25 -3.92 -20.87
N LEU A 126 8.68 -3.11 -21.83
CA LEU A 126 8.58 -1.64 -21.73
C LEU A 126 7.15 -1.11 -21.95
N LEU A 127 6.41 -1.68 -22.90
CA LEU A 127 5.06 -1.21 -23.28
C LEU A 127 4.01 -1.48 -22.20
N ALA A 128 4.08 -2.61 -21.50
CA ALA A 128 3.13 -2.95 -20.43
C ALA A 128 3.20 -1.96 -19.26
N GLY A 129 4.39 -1.49 -18.88
CA GLY A 129 4.50 -0.49 -17.81
C GLY A 129 4.22 0.94 -18.25
N ALA A 130 4.21 1.24 -19.55
CA ALA A 130 3.65 2.49 -20.05
C ALA A 130 2.12 2.55 -19.88
N ALA A 131 1.42 1.41 -19.80
CA ALA A 131 -0.02 1.36 -19.54
C ALA A 131 -0.39 1.53 -18.05
N LEU A 132 0.55 1.29 -17.13
CA LEU A 132 0.37 1.56 -15.68
C LEU A 132 0.46 3.05 -15.34
N LEU A 133 0.74 3.88 -16.34
CA LEU A 133 0.70 5.33 -16.28
C LEU A 133 -0.77 5.78 -16.18
N GLY A 134 -1.37 5.68 -14.99
CA GLY A 134 -2.42 6.62 -14.60
C GLY A 134 -1.96 8.02 -15.04
N GLY A 135 -2.84 8.79 -15.70
CA GLY A 135 -2.53 9.81 -16.72
C GLY A 135 -1.65 11.01 -16.32
N GLY A 136 -0.74 10.90 -15.36
CA GLY A 136 0.32 11.82 -14.97
C GLY A 136 1.48 11.93 -15.95
N TYR A 137 1.88 10.86 -16.64
CA TYR A 137 3.01 10.93 -17.58
C TYR A 137 2.59 11.38 -18.99
N ALA A 138 1.31 11.25 -19.34
CA ALA A 138 0.78 11.59 -20.66
C ALA A 138 0.73 13.10 -20.96
N ALA A 139 1.00 13.97 -19.98
CA ALA A 139 0.89 15.42 -20.14
C ALA A 139 2.25 16.13 -19.94
N TRP A 140 3.33 15.57 -20.48
CA TRP A 140 4.60 16.29 -20.53
C TRP A 140 4.60 17.26 -21.73
N LYS A 141 4.63 18.56 -21.44
CA LYS A 141 4.78 19.60 -22.46
C LYS A 141 6.20 19.54 -23.03
N GLY A 142 6.33 19.02 -24.24
CA GLY A 142 7.13 19.63 -25.30
C GLY A 142 8.65 19.82 -25.08
N HIS A 143 9.39 18.82 -24.63
CA HIS A 143 10.76 18.66 -25.11
C HIS A 143 10.95 17.31 -25.83
N GLU A 144 11.72 17.35 -26.90
CA GLU A 144 12.16 16.16 -27.63
C GLU A 144 13.22 15.42 -26.82
N LYS A 145 12.81 14.74 -25.73
CA LYS A 145 13.69 13.75 -25.10
C LYS A 145 13.93 12.60 -26.08
N HIS A 146 15.19 12.17 -26.21
CA HIS A 146 15.59 11.09 -27.09
C HIS A 146 14.82 9.80 -26.73
N GLU A 147 14.54 8.96 -27.72
CA GLU A 147 13.73 7.74 -27.54
C GLU A 147 14.29 6.85 -26.41
N ASP A 148 15.61 6.66 -26.38
CA ASP A 148 16.29 5.86 -25.35
C ASP A 148 16.17 6.44 -23.94
N GLU A 149 16.09 7.77 -23.79
CA GLU A 149 15.86 8.39 -22.48
C GLU A 149 14.45 8.07 -21.99
N LYS A 150 13.45 8.11 -22.88
CA LYS A 150 12.07 7.71 -22.53
C LYS A 150 12.00 6.24 -22.12
N LYS A 151 12.75 5.37 -22.79
CA LYS A 151 12.85 3.94 -22.44
C LYS A 151 13.50 3.75 -21.08
N ALA A 152 14.62 4.43 -20.82
CA ALA A 152 15.29 4.40 -19.52
C ALA A 152 14.38 4.85 -18.37
N GLN A 153 13.64 5.94 -18.57
CA GLN A 153 12.67 6.45 -17.60
C GLN A 153 11.51 5.48 -17.36
N THR A 154 10.98 4.87 -18.42
CA THR A 154 9.91 3.88 -18.34
C THR A 154 10.37 2.63 -17.57
N TRP A 155 11.57 2.14 -17.86
CA TRP A 155 12.20 1.02 -17.15
C TRP A 155 12.34 1.31 -15.65
N ALA A 156 12.93 2.45 -15.30
CA ALA A 156 13.13 2.83 -13.90
C ALA A 156 11.80 2.99 -13.14
N LEU A 157 10.79 3.58 -13.78
CA LEU A 157 9.45 3.70 -13.21
C LEU A 157 8.81 2.33 -12.93
N GLN A 158 8.90 1.41 -13.89
CA GLN A 158 8.37 0.05 -13.72
C GLN A 158 8.99 -0.67 -12.52
N ASN A 159 10.31 -0.53 -12.36
CA ASN A 159 11.02 -1.15 -11.24
C ASN A 159 10.60 -0.50 -9.91
N TRP A 160 10.45 0.82 -9.85
CA TRP A 160 9.94 1.48 -8.66
C TRP A 160 8.51 1.03 -8.30
N ILE A 161 7.60 0.90 -9.30
CA ILE A 161 6.23 0.40 -9.08
C ILE A 161 6.27 -1.02 -8.54
N HIS A 162 7.06 -1.90 -9.16
CA HIS A 162 7.22 -3.28 -8.71
C HIS A 162 7.68 -3.36 -7.25
N ASP A 163 8.69 -2.58 -6.88
CA ASP A 163 9.18 -2.52 -5.50
C ASP A 163 8.14 -1.92 -4.54
N ALA A 164 7.35 -0.94 -4.99
CA ALA A 164 6.28 -0.34 -4.20
C ALA A 164 5.13 -1.32 -3.95
N GLU A 165 4.78 -2.14 -4.93
CA GLU A 165 3.81 -3.24 -4.79
C GLU A 165 4.33 -4.28 -3.80
N ALA A 166 5.61 -4.67 -3.89
CA ALA A 166 6.23 -5.61 -2.96
C ALA A 166 6.21 -5.08 -1.52
N ARG A 167 6.61 -3.82 -1.29
CA ARG A 167 6.54 -3.16 0.03
C ARG A 167 5.11 -3.14 0.57
N THR A 168 4.14 -2.85 -0.28
CA THR A 168 2.72 -2.80 0.10
C THR A 168 2.16 -4.17 0.45
N ALA A 169 2.49 -5.20 -0.33
CA ALA A 169 2.09 -6.57 -0.05
C ALA A 169 2.72 -7.07 1.26
N GLU A 170 3.98 -6.73 1.49
CA GLU A 170 4.68 -7.06 2.72
C GLU A 170 4.01 -6.45 3.96
N TYR A 171 3.63 -5.17 3.89
CA TYR A 171 2.86 -4.50 4.93
C TYR A 171 1.50 -5.16 5.18
N ARG A 172 0.76 -5.51 4.11
CA ARG A 172 -0.54 -6.17 4.24
C ARG A 172 -0.44 -7.54 4.91
N ASN A 173 0.62 -8.28 4.61
CA ASN A 173 0.80 -9.64 5.12
C ASN A 173 1.39 -9.68 6.54
N ASN A 174 2.28 -8.75 6.87
CA ASN A 174 3.08 -8.82 8.10
C ASN A 174 2.91 -7.61 9.03
N GLY A 175 2.15 -6.58 8.62
CA GLY A 175 2.06 -5.32 9.32
C GLY A 175 3.30 -4.41 9.13
N PRO A 176 3.37 -3.29 9.87
CA PRO A 176 4.48 -2.34 9.77
C PRO A 176 5.78 -2.96 10.31
N ARG A 177 6.86 -2.91 9.52
CA ARG A 177 8.19 -3.37 9.94
C ARG A 177 9.07 -2.30 10.58
N SER A 178 8.68 -1.03 10.44
CA SER A 178 9.37 0.10 11.02
C SER A 178 8.36 1.21 11.36
N ALA A 179 8.82 2.22 12.09
CA ALA A 179 7.99 3.39 12.43
C ALA A 179 7.55 4.21 11.19
N ALA A 180 8.18 4.01 10.03
CA ALA A 180 7.91 4.72 8.78
C ALA A 180 7.84 3.74 7.60
N THR A 181 6.65 3.53 7.06
CA THR A 181 6.40 2.57 5.97
C THR A 181 5.77 3.28 4.77
N TRP A 182 6.30 3.03 3.57
CA TRP A 182 5.75 3.56 2.32
C TRP A 182 4.77 2.57 1.70
N ILE A 183 3.55 3.03 1.42
CA ILE A 183 2.47 2.22 0.86
C ILE A 183 2.03 2.78 -0.48
N LEU A 184 2.01 1.94 -1.50
CA LEU A 184 1.57 2.29 -2.84
C LEU A 184 0.08 2.63 -2.83
N ASN A 185 -0.22 3.85 -3.27
CA ASN A 185 -1.54 4.33 -3.60
C ASN A 185 -1.59 4.59 -5.12
N LYS A 186 -2.47 3.88 -5.81
CA LYS A 186 -2.59 3.97 -7.27
C LYS A 186 -4.04 4.12 -7.67
N ALA A 187 -4.28 4.78 -8.79
CA ALA A 187 -5.59 4.77 -9.40
C ALA A 187 -6.01 3.31 -9.67
N SER A 188 -7.17 2.91 -9.15
CA SER A 188 -7.77 1.64 -9.57
C SER A 188 -8.13 1.81 -11.04
N ALA A 189 -7.61 0.95 -11.92
CA ALA A 189 -8.18 0.82 -13.26
C ALA A 189 -9.69 0.65 -13.09
N ALA A 190 -10.49 1.40 -13.85
CA ALA A 190 -11.87 1.02 -14.04
C ALA A 190 -11.79 -0.39 -14.62
N LEU A 191 -12.10 -1.42 -13.81
CA LEU A 191 -12.39 -2.72 -14.36
C LEU A 191 -13.46 -2.45 -15.43
N GLU A 192 -13.25 -2.94 -16.64
CA GLU A 192 -14.27 -2.94 -17.69
C GLU A 192 -15.43 -3.82 -17.20
N ALA A 193 -16.22 -3.29 -16.28
CA ALA A 193 -17.49 -3.81 -15.89
C ALA A 193 -18.51 -3.20 -16.84
N ASP A 194 -19.43 -4.04 -17.29
CA ASP A 194 -20.61 -3.74 -18.11
C ASP A 194 -21.62 -2.77 -17.44
N GLN A 195 -21.13 -1.94 -16.50
CA GLN A 195 -21.85 -0.97 -15.68
C GLN A 195 -21.01 0.32 -15.56
N PRO A 196 -21.35 1.40 -16.28
CA PRO A 196 -20.55 2.62 -16.39
C PRO A 196 -20.61 3.56 -15.16
N SER A 197 -20.93 3.06 -13.95
CA SER A 197 -21.15 3.91 -12.77
C SER A 197 -19.95 4.04 -11.82
N ALA A 198 -18.89 3.26 -11.99
CA ALA A 198 -17.68 3.38 -11.18
C ALA A 198 -16.67 4.30 -11.88
N TYR A 199 -16.72 5.61 -11.59
CA TYR A 199 -15.60 6.49 -11.93
C TYR A 199 -14.32 5.90 -11.30
N PRO A 200 -13.22 5.75 -12.06
CA PRO A 200 -11.98 5.21 -11.52
C PRO A 200 -11.55 6.06 -10.31
N GLN A 201 -11.29 5.44 -9.17
CA GLN A 201 -10.81 6.16 -8.00
C GLN A 201 -9.39 6.67 -8.30
N GLN A 202 -9.25 7.99 -8.45
CA GLN A 202 -8.05 8.68 -8.96
C GLN A 202 -6.90 8.76 -7.94
N GLY A 203 -6.48 7.64 -7.34
CA GLY A 203 -5.40 7.61 -6.34
C GLY A 203 -5.73 8.43 -5.09
N LYS A 204 -7.01 8.52 -4.70
CA LYS A 204 -7.48 9.37 -3.59
C LYS A 204 -7.78 8.60 -2.30
N ASP A 205 -7.55 7.29 -2.30
CA ASP A 205 -7.77 6.45 -1.13
C ASP A 205 -6.59 6.58 -0.17
N ILE A 206 -6.71 7.49 0.80
CA ILE A 206 -5.64 7.75 1.78
C ILE A 206 -5.79 6.77 2.96
N PRO A 207 -4.78 5.93 3.27
CA PRO A 207 -4.81 5.04 4.43
C PRO A 207 -5.04 5.81 5.74
N ARG A 208 -5.76 5.21 6.69
CA ARG A 208 -6.06 5.84 7.99
C ARG A 208 -4.81 6.10 8.82
N GLU A 209 -3.76 5.32 8.58
CA GLU A 209 -2.46 5.35 9.24
C GLU A 209 -1.49 6.36 8.60
N ALA A 210 -1.93 7.10 7.57
CA ALA A 210 -1.13 8.11 6.91
C ALA A 210 -0.74 9.23 7.89
N ILE A 211 0.54 9.62 7.86
CA ILE A 211 1.06 10.68 8.73
C ILE A 211 0.48 12.03 8.27
N VAL A 212 -0.32 12.64 9.14
CA VAL A 212 -0.87 13.99 8.94
C VAL A 212 0.20 15.03 9.21
N VAL A 213 0.43 15.92 8.24
CA VAL A 213 1.40 17.03 8.35
C VAL A 213 0.73 18.37 8.62
N GLY A 214 -0.38 18.62 7.94
CA GLY A 214 -1.09 19.89 8.09
C GLY A 214 -2.54 19.80 7.63
N LYS A 215 -3.29 20.85 7.91
CA LYS A 215 -4.67 21.02 7.43
C LYS A 215 -4.80 22.37 6.75
N GLU A 216 -5.16 22.36 5.48
CA GLU A 216 -5.43 23.55 4.69
C GLU A 216 -6.94 23.65 4.45
N LYS A 217 -7.63 24.52 5.18
CA LYS A 217 -9.10 24.61 5.17
C LYS A 217 -9.74 23.24 5.50
N SER A 218 -10.37 22.59 4.53
CA SER A 218 -10.97 21.25 4.66
C SER A 218 -10.04 20.12 4.20
N TRP A 219 -8.86 20.43 3.69
CA TRP A 219 -7.93 19.45 3.14
C TRP A 219 -6.95 18.99 4.21
N THR A 220 -6.80 17.68 4.36
CA THR A 220 -5.71 17.12 5.16
C THR A 220 -4.53 16.83 4.26
N LEU A 221 -3.34 17.27 4.67
CA LEU A 221 -2.10 17.10 3.93
C LEU A 221 -1.29 15.96 4.54
N TYR A 222 -0.94 15.00 3.69
CA TYR A 222 -0.13 13.82 4.03
C TYR A 222 1.18 13.84 3.24
N ILE A 223 2.11 12.99 3.65
CA ILE A 223 3.40 12.85 2.98
C ILE A 223 3.24 11.84 1.84
N SER A 224 3.65 12.23 0.63
CA SER A 224 3.74 11.33 -0.51
C SER A 224 5.15 11.28 -1.07
N ARG A 225 5.41 10.25 -1.88
CA ARG A 225 6.55 10.22 -2.79
C ARG A 225 6.17 9.57 -4.11
N ALA A 226 6.85 9.92 -5.18
CA ALA A 226 6.64 9.30 -6.47
C ALA A 226 7.89 9.33 -7.33
N PHE A 227 8.01 8.37 -8.25
CA PHE A 227 9.06 8.42 -9.26
C PHE A 227 8.78 9.53 -10.28
N PHE A 228 9.75 10.39 -10.53
CA PHE A 228 9.69 11.45 -11.54
C PHE A 228 11.10 11.83 -12.03
N GLU A 229 11.28 11.87 -13.35
CA GLU A 229 12.55 12.19 -14.03
C GLU A 229 13.80 11.49 -13.46
N GLY A 230 13.74 10.17 -13.25
CA GLY A 230 14.88 9.35 -12.81
C GLY A 230 15.10 9.35 -11.31
N GLY A 231 14.39 10.20 -10.56
CA GLY A 231 14.44 10.25 -9.11
C GLY A 231 13.12 9.83 -8.46
N ILE A 232 13.15 9.70 -7.14
CA ILE A 232 11.97 9.55 -6.28
C ILE A 232 11.82 10.85 -5.51
N GLN A 233 10.77 11.60 -5.79
CA GLN A 233 10.52 12.94 -5.24
C GLN A 233 9.50 12.86 -4.12
N VAL A 234 9.74 13.58 -3.02
CA VAL A 234 8.79 13.70 -1.89
C VAL A 234 7.88 14.90 -2.14
N GLY A 235 6.60 14.76 -1.78
CA GLY A 235 5.59 15.80 -1.93
C GLY A 235 4.44 15.66 -0.94
N LYS A 236 3.30 16.20 -1.36
CA LYS A 236 2.06 16.22 -0.58
C LYS A 236 0.99 15.31 -1.20
N ALA A 237 0.21 14.67 -0.36
CA ALA A 237 -1.01 13.97 -0.76
C ALA A 237 -2.23 14.52 -0.03
N SER A 238 -3.38 14.41 -0.68
CA SER A 238 -4.69 14.73 -0.12
C SER A 238 -5.77 14.15 -1.04
N GLU A 239 -6.82 13.61 -0.43
CA GLU A 239 -8.05 13.21 -1.13
C GLU A 239 -8.70 14.38 -1.90
N ALA A 240 -8.41 15.62 -1.50
CA ALA A 240 -8.92 16.81 -2.17
C ALA A 240 -8.21 17.14 -3.50
N PHE A 241 -6.99 16.62 -3.72
CA PHE A 241 -6.24 16.93 -4.94
C PHE A 241 -6.83 16.22 -6.16
N LYS A 242 -6.64 16.82 -7.34
CA LYS A 242 -7.14 16.27 -8.61
C LYS A 242 -6.76 14.80 -8.78
N LYS A 243 -5.50 14.44 -8.49
CA LYS A 243 -4.96 13.09 -8.65
C LYS A 243 -4.53 12.44 -7.33
N GLY A 244 -4.82 13.04 -6.19
CA GLY A 244 -4.39 12.51 -4.88
C GLY A 244 -3.00 12.96 -4.44
N ALA A 245 -1.99 13.03 -5.31
CA ALA A 245 -0.65 13.55 -4.96
C ALA A 245 -0.17 14.71 -5.84
N VAL A 246 0.72 15.51 -5.25
CA VAL A 246 1.48 16.59 -5.89
C VAL A 246 2.93 16.55 -5.40
N ILE A 247 3.89 16.55 -6.31
CA ILE A 247 5.31 16.74 -6.01
C ILE A 247 5.80 18.06 -6.60
N GLY A 248 6.84 18.64 -5.99
CA GLY A 248 7.57 19.77 -6.56
C GLY A 248 8.78 19.26 -7.34
N PHE A 249 9.01 19.79 -8.55
CA PHE A 249 10.19 19.48 -9.35
C PHE A 249 10.53 20.60 -10.32
N LYS A 250 11.79 21.06 -10.32
CA LYS A 250 12.28 22.17 -11.18
C LYS A 250 11.37 23.42 -11.16
N ASN A 251 10.86 23.78 -9.97
CA ASN A 251 9.94 24.90 -9.73
C ASN A 251 8.51 24.72 -10.27
N GLU A 252 8.09 23.50 -10.62
CA GLU A 252 6.72 23.18 -11.04
C GLU A 252 6.03 22.22 -10.07
N GLU A 253 4.69 22.28 -9.98
CA GLU A 253 3.86 21.26 -9.34
C GLU A 253 3.46 20.16 -10.34
N ILE A 254 3.74 18.90 -9.99
CA ILE A 254 3.40 17.74 -10.80
C ILE A 254 2.33 16.91 -10.08
N HIS A 255 1.15 16.78 -10.70
CA HIS A 255 0.04 15.99 -10.18
C HIS A 255 0.11 14.52 -10.62
N LEU A 256 0.03 13.60 -9.66
CA LEU A 256 0.25 12.17 -9.85
C LEU A 256 -0.85 11.36 -9.17
N ASP A 257 -1.35 10.33 -9.86
CA ASP A 257 -2.39 9.40 -9.39
C ASP A 257 -1.83 8.03 -8.99
N THR A 258 -0.51 7.85 -9.14
CA THR A 258 0.26 6.70 -8.68
C THR A 258 1.45 7.22 -7.90
N TYR A 259 1.49 6.91 -6.61
CA TYR A 259 2.46 7.43 -5.65
C TYR A 259 2.50 6.51 -4.42
N GLU A 260 3.47 6.68 -3.53
CA GLU A 260 3.44 6.04 -2.21
C GLU A 260 3.07 7.08 -1.15
N ILE A 261 2.28 6.67 -0.16
CA ILE A 261 1.95 7.45 1.04
C ILE A 261 2.80 6.95 2.19
N LEU A 262 3.35 7.87 2.99
CA LEU A 262 4.01 7.51 4.24
C LEU A 262 2.98 7.27 5.34
N ILE A 263 2.91 6.03 5.79
CA ILE A 263 2.20 5.66 7.02
C ILE A 263 3.22 5.43 8.13
N GLY A 264 2.80 5.53 9.38
CA GLY A 264 3.73 5.29 10.48
C GLY A 264 3.20 5.60 11.87
N ASP A 265 3.98 5.17 12.86
CA ASP A 265 3.73 5.46 14.27
C ASP A 265 4.61 6.62 14.72
N MET A 266 3.97 7.73 15.10
CA MET A 266 4.66 8.92 15.63
C MET A 266 5.30 8.69 17.01
N ASN A 267 5.07 7.55 17.68
CA ASN A 267 5.87 7.16 18.86
C ASN A 267 7.31 6.78 18.49
N GLY A 268 7.56 6.31 17.27
CA GLY A 268 8.89 5.97 16.75
C GLY A 268 9.47 7.01 15.80
N LEU A 269 8.80 8.14 15.62
CA LEU A 269 9.19 9.23 14.72
C LEU A 269 9.13 10.58 15.43
N ARG A 270 9.90 11.54 14.94
CA ARG A 270 9.86 12.92 15.44
C ARG A 270 10.25 13.93 14.39
N TRP A 271 9.70 15.12 14.51
CA TRP A 271 10.10 16.27 13.71
C TRP A 271 11.24 17.02 14.37
N VAL A 272 12.40 17.11 13.70
CA VAL A 272 13.60 17.80 14.18
C VAL A 272 13.73 19.12 13.43
N GLN A 273 13.97 20.22 14.16
CA GLN A 273 14.13 21.55 13.58
C GLN A 273 15.40 21.63 12.73
N ALA A 274 15.30 22.24 11.55
CA ALA A 274 16.42 22.55 10.68
C ALA A 274 16.27 23.98 10.11
N GLU A 275 17.38 24.56 9.68
CA GLU A 275 17.41 25.88 9.07
C GLU A 275 18.41 25.94 7.91
N GLY A 276 18.03 26.60 6.82
CA GLY A 276 18.84 26.72 5.62
C GLY A 276 19.15 25.35 5.00
N ARG A 277 20.36 25.19 4.48
CA ARG A 277 20.83 23.92 3.94
C ARG A 277 20.91 22.86 5.04
N LEU A 278 20.32 21.69 4.78
CA LEU A 278 20.32 20.60 5.75
C LEU A 278 21.75 20.15 6.04
N ASN A 279 22.05 19.91 7.32
CA ASN A 279 23.27 19.25 7.75
C ASN A 279 22.86 17.99 8.53
N VAL A 280 22.97 16.82 7.89
CA VAL A 280 22.48 15.56 8.48
C VAL A 280 23.32 15.17 9.69
N ALA A 281 24.62 15.43 9.66
CA ALA A 281 25.51 15.14 10.78
C ALA A 281 25.14 15.90 12.07
N ASN A 282 24.57 17.11 11.93
CA ASN A 282 24.19 17.95 13.06
C ASN A 282 22.72 17.78 13.51
N LEU A 283 21.92 16.93 12.85
CA LEU A 283 20.52 16.70 13.24
C LEU A 283 20.39 15.99 14.60
N GLY A 284 21.40 15.22 15.00
CA GLY A 284 21.35 14.40 16.23
C GLY A 284 20.40 13.19 16.16
N TYR A 285 19.73 12.99 15.03
CA TYR A 285 18.81 11.87 14.78
C TYR A 285 18.98 11.39 13.34
N ARG A 286 18.60 10.14 13.07
CA ARG A 286 18.59 9.59 11.71
C ARG A 286 17.36 10.10 10.94
N PRO A 287 17.51 10.85 9.85
CA PRO A 287 16.37 11.32 9.06
C PRO A 287 15.70 10.17 8.29
N VAL A 288 14.41 10.32 8.00
CA VAL A 288 13.66 9.42 7.13
C VAL A 288 13.96 9.80 5.68
N GLU A 289 14.69 8.93 4.98
CA GLU A 289 14.89 9.05 3.53
C GLU A 289 13.55 8.85 2.82
N GLY A 290 13.12 9.86 2.08
CA GLY A 290 11.88 9.84 1.30
C GLY A 290 12.12 9.51 -0.17
N GLY A 291 13.32 9.75 -0.68
CA GLY A 291 13.68 9.41 -2.05
C GLY A 291 15.08 9.88 -2.39
N ARG A 292 15.35 9.98 -3.69
CA ARG A 292 16.65 10.41 -4.23
C ARG A 292 16.45 11.18 -5.53
N GLU A 293 17.28 12.16 -5.78
CA GLU A 293 17.42 12.75 -7.11
C GLU A 293 18.00 11.74 -8.10
N ASN A 294 17.93 12.05 -9.40
CA ASN A 294 18.47 11.19 -10.46
C ASN A 294 19.99 10.96 -10.34
N ASP A 295 20.72 11.87 -9.70
CA ASP A 295 22.17 11.71 -9.43
C ASP A 295 22.45 10.88 -8.16
N GLY A 296 21.41 10.31 -7.54
CA GLY A 296 21.50 9.53 -6.31
C GLY A 296 21.53 10.36 -5.03
N THR A 297 21.46 11.70 -5.11
CA THR A 297 21.43 12.58 -3.93
C THR A 297 20.21 12.26 -3.05
N PRO A 298 20.39 11.95 -1.76
CA PRO A 298 19.27 11.68 -0.86
C PRO A 298 18.34 12.88 -0.68
N LEU A 299 17.04 12.59 -0.68
CA LEU A 299 15.95 13.49 -0.32
C LEU A 299 15.29 12.97 0.96
N TYR A 300 15.18 13.84 1.96
CA TYR A 300 14.58 13.53 3.24
C TYR A 300 13.19 14.13 3.36
N VAL A 301 12.32 13.45 4.10
CA VAL A 301 10.97 13.92 4.38
C VAL A 301 11.04 15.18 5.25
N ALA A 302 10.49 16.28 4.74
CA ALA A 302 10.43 17.55 5.44
C ALA A 302 9.00 18.06 5.57
N GLN A 303 8.79 18.95 6.53
CA GLN A 303 7.60 19.79 6.61
C GLN A 303 8.01 21.24 6.83
N ALA A 304 7.31 22.18 6.20
CA ALA A 304 7.61 23.59 6.30
C ALA A 304 6.33 24.44 6.44
N PRO A 305 6.35 25.50 7.28
CA PRO A 305 5.25 26.44 7.35
C PRO A 305 5.23 27.35 6.12
N HIS A 306 4.06 27.47 5.48
CA HIS A 306 3.82 28.39 4.38
C HIS A 306 2.35 28.85 4.42
N LYS A 307 2.11 30.16 4.29
CA LYS A 307 0.76 30.78 4.31
C LYS A 307 -0.15 30.32 5.49
N GLY A 308 0.45 30.09 6.66
CA GLY A 308 -0.28 29.71 7.88
C GLY A 308 -0.62 28.23 8.01
N VAL A 309 -0.17 27.39 7.06
CA VAL A 309 -0.33 25.93 7.09
C VAL A 309 1.04 25.27 7.04
N VAL A 310 1.16 24.05 7.56
CA VAL A 310 2.37 23.23 7.44
C VAL A 310 2.22 22.29 6.26
N HIS A 311 3.16 22.35 5.32
CA HIS A 311 3.15 21.56 4.09
C HIS A 311 4.27 20.51 4.11
N PRO A 312 4.01 19.28 3.67
CA PRO A 312 5.05 18.30 3.42
C PRO A 312 5.85 18.63 2.16
N GLY A 313 7.11 18.20 2.15
CA GLY A 313 8.01 18.36 1.02
C GLY A 313 9.34 17.65 1.24
N LYS A 314 10.39 18.15 0.58
CA LYS A 314 11.72 17.53 0.55
C LYS A 314 12.79 18.46 1.08
N ALA A 315 13.80 17.89 1.74
CA ALA A 315 15.04 18.58 2.10
C ALA A 315 16.25 17.69 1.76
N SER A 316 17.40 18.31 1.54
CA SER A 316 18.65 17.61 1.24
C SER A 316 19.84 18.48 1.63
N GLU A 317 21.01 17.86 1.78
CA GLU A 317 22.27 18.57 1.98
C GLU A 317 22.70 19.37 0.74
N LYS A 318 22.11 19.09 -0.44
CA LYS A 318 22.32 19.88 -1.66
C LYS A 318 21.25 20.95 -1.90
N LEU A 319 20.18 20.99 -1.11
CA LEU A 319 19.10 21.97 -1.23
C LEU A 319 19.32 23.10 -0.21
N ASP A 320 18.91 24.33 -0.56
CA ASP A 320 19.13 25.48 0.31
C ASP A 320 18.08 25.64 1.43
N GLY A 321 17.15 24.69 1.57
CA GLY A 321 16.02 24.70 2.48
C GLY A 321 15.11 23.49 2.26
N ALA A 322 13.92 23.52 2.86
CA ALA A 322 12.85 22.60 2.48
C ALA A 322 12.11 23.15 1.25
N TYR A 323 11.91 22.30 0.26
CA TYR A 323 11.13 22.60 -0.93
C TYR A 323 9.75 21.96 -0.80
N ILE A 324 8.70 22.76 -0.92
CA ILE A 324 7.31 22.32 -0.83
C ILE A 324 6.58 22.67 -2.14
N PRO A 325 5.78 21.77 -2.72
CA PRO A 325 4.87 22.13 -3.81
C PRO A 325 3.78 23.07 -3.29
N TYR A 326 3.58 24.23 -3.94
CA TYR A 326 2.50 25.16 -3.62
C TYR A 326 2.09 26.02 -4.84
N ASP A 327 0.78 26.21 -5.05
CA ASP A 327 0.16 27.11 -6.04
C ASP A 327 0.76 27.04 -7.46
N GLY A 328 0.96 25.82 -7.97
CA GLY A 328 1.51 25.57 -9.31
C GLY A 328 3.04 25.59 -9.40
N GLY A 329 3.76 25.94 -8.33
CA GLY A 329 5.22 25.95 -8.26
C GLY A 329 5.82 25.20 -7.07
N GLU A 330 7.08 25.53 -6.76
CA GLU A 330 7.81 24.96 -5.63
C GLU A 330 8.41 26.09 -4.78
N GLU A 331 8.08 26.11 -3.49
CA GLU A 331 8.51 27.14 -2.55
C GLU A 331 9.67 26.64 -1.69
N CYS A 332 10.75 27.44 -1.61
CA CYS A 332 11.89 27.14 -0.74
C CYS A 332 11.74 27.84 0.61
N VAL A 333 11.52 27.07 1.66
CA VAL A 333 11.36 27.57 3.04
C VAL A 333 12.63 27.28 3.84
N LYS A 334 13.22 28.33 4.42
CA LYS A 334 14.50 28.23 5.16
C LYS A 334 14.36 27.65 6.56
N SER A 335 13.25 27.90 7.27
CA SER A 335 12.99 27.31 8.58
C SER A 335 11.96 26.21 8.46
N TYR A 336 12.35 24.97 8.78
CA TYR A 336 11.53 23.78 8.53
C TYR A 336 11.86 22.68 9.53
N LYS A 337 11.18 21.55 9.43
CA LYS A 337 11.48 20.36 10.21
C LYS A 337 11.70 19.16 9.30
N VAL A 338 12.62 18.29 9.70
CA VAL A 338 12.89 17.00 9.04
C VAL A 338 12.30 15.89 9.89
N LEU A 339 11.66 14.92 9.25
CA LEU A 339 11.15 13.73 9.93
C LEU A 339 12.33 12.80 10.21
N CYS A 340 12.51 12.41 11.46
CA CYS A 340 13.58 11.53 11.91
C CYS A 340 13.00 10.36 12.72
N TYR A 341 13.75 9.27 12.81
CA TYR A 341 13.47 8.19 13.76
C TYR A 341 13.76 8.70 15.19
N ALA A 342 12.84 8.39 16.12
CA ALA A 342 12.86 8.90 17.49
C ALA A 342 13.83 8.17 18.41
#